data_AF-A0A7D3X193-F1
#
_entry.id   AF-A0A7D3X193-F1
#
_cell.length_a   1.000
_cell.length_b   1.000
_cell.length_c   1.000
_cell.angle_alpha   90.00
_cell.angle_beta   90.00
_cell.angle_gamma   90.00
#
_symmetry.space_group_name_H-M   'P 1'
#
loop_
_entity.id
_entity.type
_entity.pdbx_description
1 polymer ?
#
loop_
_entity_poly.entity_id
_entity_poly.type
_entity_poly.pdbx_seq_one_letter_code
_entity_poly.pdbx_strand_id
1 'polypeptide(L)'
;MTTIGVDSTALNSLPDGTFKLPKRPARRVGEKSRRGFAAMSPEQQRRIASEGGRASHESGKGHRFSSEEARAAGRKGGSISRRGPKKPPADAS
;
A
#
# COMPACT_ATOMS: atom_id res chain seq x y z
N MET A 1 22.03 -1.48 44.91
CA MET A 1 21.84 -1.25 43.46
C MET A 1 20.74 -2.17 42.94
N THR A 2 20.00 -1.70 41.95
CA THR A 2 18.59 -1.98 41.62
C THR A 2 18.26 -3.40 41.14
N THR A 3 17.04 -3.80 41.49
CA THR A 3 16.16 -4.90 41.04
C THR A 3 16.22 -5.24 39.54
N ILE A 4 16.22 -6.55 39.21
CA ILE A 4 15.45 -7.07 38.07
C ILE A 4 14.76 -8.36 38.52
N GLY A 5 13.47 -8.24 38.85
CA GLY A 5 12.55 -9.35 38.94
C GLY A 5 12.10 -9.73 37.53
N VAL A 6 12.28 -10.99 37.16
CA VAL A 6 11.64 -11.60 36.00
C VAL A 6 10.53 -12.51 36.51
N ASP A 7 9.38 -11.91 36.83
CA ASP A 7 8.17 -12.66 37.15
C ASP A 7 7.66 -13.35 35.89
N SER A 8 8.20 -14.56 35.71
CA SER A 8 7.87 -15.52 34.66
C SER A 8 6.52 -16.11 35.00
N THR A 9 5.45 -15.47 34.56
CA THR A 9 4.08 -15.87 34.87
C THR A 9 3.79 -17.24 34.25
N ALA A 10 3.79 -18.25 35.13
CA ALA A 10 3.11 -19.54 35.06
C ALA A 10 3.21 -20.33 33.73
N LEU A 11 4.24 -21.16 33.62
CA LEU A 11 4.19 -22.38 32.81
C LEU A 11 3.38 -23.44 33.57
N ASN A 12 2.07 -23.49 33.35
CA ASN A 12 1.26 -24.63 33.78
C ASN A 12 1.53 -25.82 32.86
N SER A 13 2.31 -26.78 33.36
CA SER A 13 2.62 -28.06 32.70
C SER A 13 1.40 -29.00 32.76
N LEU A 14 0.92 -29.46 31.61
CA LEU A 14 -0.02 -30.59 31.51
C LEU A 14 0.77 -31.92 31.53
N PRO A 15 0.19 -33.04 32.00
CA PRO A 15 0.93 -34.29 32.25
C PRO A 15 1.58 -34.93 31.01
N ASP A 16 1.28 -34.44 29.81
CA ASP A 16 1.69 -35.07 28.54
C ASP A 16 2.78 -34.29 27.78
N GLY A 17 3.53 -33.39 28.46
CA GLY A 17 4.72 -32.74 27.90
C GLY A 17 4.46 -31.74 26.76
N THR A 18 3.21 -31.33 26.56
CA THR A 18 2.84 -30.38 25.50
C THR A 18 2.80 -28.94 26.03
N PHE A 19 3.78 -28.14 25.62
CA PHE A 19 3.82 -26.70 25.93
C PHE A 19 2.85 -25.94 25.02
N LYS A 20 1.70 -25.48 25.55
CA LYS A 20 0.82 -24.54 24.82
C LYS A 20 1.43 -23.15 24.86
N LEU A 21 2.05 -22.74 23.75
CA LEU A 21 2.46 -21.36 23.55
C LEU A 21 1.20 -20.46 23.58
N PRO A 22 1.13 -19.41 24.41
CA PRO A 22 -0.02 -18.51 24.38
C PRO A 22 -0.13 -17.89 22.99
N LYS A 23 -1.27 -18.10 22.33
CA LYS A 23 -1.58 -17.47 21.05
C LYS A 23 -1.59 -15.97 21.30
N ARG A 24 -0.54 -15.26 20.85
CA ARG A 24 -0.43 -13.79 20.95
C ARG A 24 -1.80 -13.23 20.53
N PRO A 25 -2.42 -12.36 21.35
CA PRO A 25 -3.77 -11.92 21.08
C PRO A 25 -3.79 -11.33 19.68
N ALA A 26 -4.68 -11.85 18.82
CA ALA A 26 -4.87 -11.29 17.50
C ALA A 26 -5.13 -9.80 17.70
N ARG A 27 -4.17 -8.97 17.27
CA ARG A 27 -4.21 -7.51 17.33
C ARG A 27 -5.60 -7.14 16.80
N ARG A 28 -6.49 -6.67 17.68
CA ARG A 28 -7.88 -6.36 17.33
C ARG A 28 -7.85 -5.54 16.03
N VAL A 29 -8.33 -6.14 14.94
CA VAL A 29 -8.63 -5.42 13.69
C VAL A 29 -9.95 -4.70 13.97
N GLY A 30 -9.87 -3.69 14.83
CA GLY A 30 -10.97 -2.89 15.30
C GLY A 30 -10.40 -1.52 15.56
N GLU A 31 -10.90 -0.55 14.81
CA GLU A 31 -10.36 0.81 14.68
C GLU A 31 -9.09 0.90 13.81
N LYS A 32 -9.20 1.64 12.70
CA LYS A 32 -8.11 1.90 11.75
C LYS A 32 -7.05 2.76 12.43
N SER A 33 -6.21 2.13 13.25
CA SER A 33 -5.06 2.75 13.90
C SER A 33 -4.16 3.31 12.81
N ARG A 34 -4.04 4.64 12.75
CA ARG A 34 -3.10 5.33 11.86
C ARG A 34 -1.71 4.82 12.22
N ARG A 35 -1.11 4.04 11.32
CA ARG A 35 0.25 3.48 11.42
C ARG A 35 0.99 3.71 10.12
N GLY A 36 2.31 3.65 10.18
CA GLY A 36 3.17 3.86 9.01
C GLY A 36 2.94 5.24 8.40
N PHE A 37 2.79 5.30 7.08
CA PHE A 37 2.61 6.55 6.34
C PHE A 37 1.41 7.38 6.83
N ALA A 38 0.30 6.73 7.18
CA ALA A 38 -0.91 7.41 7.65
C ALA A 38 -0.79 7.99 9.07
N ALA A 39 0.25 7.61 9.82
CA ALA A 39 0.54 8.16 11.14
C ALA A 39 1.48 9.37 11.11
N MET A 40 2.15 9.63 9.98
CA MET A 40 3.13 10.70 9.84
C MET A 40 2.46 12.07 9.70
N SER A 41 3.22 13.14 9.96
CA SER A 41 2.75 14.51 9.73
C SER A 41 2.52 14.80 8.23
N PRO A 42 1.63 15.73 7.87
CA PRO A 42 1.36 16.07 6.46
C PRO A 42 2.59 16.57 5.68
N GLU A 43 3.56 17.20 6.36
CA GLU A 43 4.81 17.64 5.75
C GLU A 43 5.73 16.46 5.42
N GLN A 44 5.86 15.53 6.37
CA GLN A 44 6.66 14.33 6.18
C GLN A 44 6.08 13.43 5.09
N GLN A 45 4.75 13.27 5.04
CA GLN A 45 4.07 12.56 3.95
C GLN A 45 4.35 13.21 2.59
N ARG A 46 4.26 14.54 2.49
CA ARG A 46 4.54 15.28 1.25
C ARG A 46 5.99 15.11 0.80
N ARG A 47 6.95 15.16 1.73
CA ARG A 47 8.37 14.92 1.42
C ARG A 47 8.57 13.51 0.86
N ILE A 48 8.11 12.49 1.58
CA ILE A 48 8.26 11.08 1.18
C ILE A 48 7.55 10.79 -0.16
N ALA A 49 6.35 11.34 -0.38
CA ALA A 49 5.63 11.20 -1.65
C ALA A 49 6.40 11.86 -2.81
N SER A 50 6.93 13.07 -2.58
CA SER A 50 7.71 13.80 -3.58
C SER A 50 9.01 13.06 -3.92
N GLU A 51 9.69 12.53 -2.91
CA GLU A 51 10.91 11.74 -3.06
C GLU A 51 10.64 10.41 -3.77
N GLY A 52 9.56 9.71 -3.41
CA GLY A 52 9.14 8.48 -4.09
C GLY A 52 8.81 8.68 -5.58
N GLY A 53 8.18 9.80 -5.93
CA GLY A 53 7.93 10.15 -7.33
C GLY A 53 9.21 10.44 -8.13
N ARG A 54 10.15 11.19 -7.53
CA ARG A 54 11.47 11.47 -8.13
C ARG A 54 12.29 10.21 -8.29
N ALA A 55 12.39 9.40 -7.25
CA ALA A 55 13.10 8.13 -7.27
C ALA A 55 12.51 7.17 -8.32
N SER A 56 11.18 7.14 -8.47
CA SER A 56 10.53 6.34 -9.52
C SER A 56 10.95 6.80 -10.92
N HIS A 57 11.02 8.12 -11.14
CA HIS A 57 11.43 8.69 -12.43
C HIS A 57 12.92 8.47 -12.71
N GLU A 58 13.76 8.70 -11.69
CA GLU A 58 15.22 8.54 -11.75
C GLU A 58 15.64 7.09 -11.88
N SER A 59 14.92 6.16 -11.22
CA SER A 59 15.19 4.71 -11.30
C SER A 59 15.12 4.18 -12.73
N GLY A 60 14.59 4.96 -13.68
CA GLY A 60 14.78 4.71 -15.11
C GLY A 60 14.18 3.39 -15.58
N LYS A 61 13.37 2.73 -14.73
CA LYS A 61 12.71 1.45 -15.01
C LYS A 61 11.49 1.63 -15.93
N GLY A 62 11.46 2.73 -16.66
CA GLY A 62 10.55 3.00 -17.75
C GLY A 62 11.14 2.49 -19.05
N HIS A 63 10.33 1.76 -19.80
CA HIS A 63 10.65 1.43 -21.18
C HIS A 63 10.85 2.73 -21.98
N ARG A 64 12.03 2.88 -22.59
CA ARG A 64 12.31 3.99 -23.51
C ARG A 64 11.56 3.70 -24.81
N PHE A 65 10.41 4.32 -24.99
CA PHE A 65 9.65 4.19 -26.23
C PHE A 65 10.48 4.70 -27.41
N SER A 66 10.63 3.86 -28.43
CA SER A 66 11.06 4.33 -29.74
C SER A 66 9.94 5.19 -30.35
N SER A 67 10.28 6.08 -31.29
CA SER A 67 9.29 6.91 -31.99
C SER A 67 8.21 6.07 -32.69
N GLU A 68 8.57 4.87 -33.15
CA GLU A 68 7.65 3.93 -33.78
C GLU A 68 6.65 3.37 -32.75
N GLU A 69 7.13 2.98 -31.58
CA GLU A 69 6.31 2.40 -30.52
C GLU A 69 5.35 3.42 -29.91
N ALA A 70 5.82 4.65 -29.69
CA ALA A 70 4.97 5.77 -29.27
C ALA A 70 3.84 6.01 -30.29
N ARG A 71 4.15 5.94 -31.59
CA ARG A 71 3.16 6.10 -32.67
C ARG A 71 2.17 4.92 -32.73
N ALA A 72 2.62 3.70 -32.47
CA ALA A 72 1.76 2.52 -32.39
C ALA A 72 0.82 2.60 -31.18
N ALA A 73 1.34 2.94 -30.00
CA ALA A 73 0.57 3.14 -28.78
C ALA A 73 -0.46 4.27 -28.93
N GLY A 74 -0.08 5.41 -29.53
CA GLY A 74 -0.99 6.51 -29.83
C GLY A 74 -2.11 6.13 -30.81
N ARG A 75 -1.78 5.39 -31.88
CA ARG A 75 -2.78 4.86 -32.81
C ARG A 75 -3.75 3.90 -32.11
N LYS A 76 -3.24 3.04 -31.22
CA LYS A 76 -4.07 2.10 -30.42
C LYS A 76 -4.95 2.83 -29.40
N GLY A 77 -4.44 3.86 -28.73
CA GLY A 77 -5.24 4.67 -27.81
C GLY A 77 -6.33 5.47 -28.53
N GLY A 78 -5.98 6.07 -29.67
CA GLY A 78 -6.93 6.80 -30.52
C GLY A 78 -7.98 5.92 -31.19
N SER A 79 -7.68 4.66 -31.50
CA SER A 79 -8.70 3.73 -32.01
C SER A 79 -9.72 3.35 -30.95
N ILE A 80 -9.32 3.26 -29.68
CA ILE A 80 -10.20 2.97 -28.55
C ILE A 80 -11.04 4.20 -28.19
N SER A 81 -10.45 5.39 -28.15
CA SER A 81 -11.13 6.63 -27.74
C SER A 81 -12.07 7.23 -28.79
N ARG A 82 -11.92 6.86 -30.07
CA ARG A 82 -12.85 7.30 -31.15
C ARG A 82 -14.30 6.84 -30.96
N ARG A 83 -14.57 5.93 -30.03
CA ARG A 83 -15.92 5.62 -29.54
C ARG A 83 -16.20 6.33 -28.21
N GLY A 84 -16.02 7.65 -28.18
CA GLY A 84 -16.51 8.47 -27.08
C GLY A 84 -18.05 8.38 -26.98
N PRO A 85 -18.63 8.59 -25.79
CA PRO A 85 -20.07 8.47 -25.60
C PRO A 85 -20.80 9.46 -26.52
N LYS A 86 -21.65 8.93 -27.40
CA LYS A 86 -22.56 9.73 -28.23
C LYS A 86 -23.45 10.53 -27.28
N LYS A 87 -23.32 11.86 -27.27
CA LYS A 87 -24.22 12.75 -26.54
C LYS A 87 -25.66 12.38 -26.96
N PRO A 88 -26.57 12.02 -26.05
CA PRO A 88 -27.95 11.75 -26.42
C PRO A 88 -28.57 13.02 -27.03
N PRO A 89 -29.50 12.89 -27.99
CA PRO A 89 -30.07 14.03 -28.70
C PRO A 89 -30.82 14.94 -27.71
N ALA A 90 -30.75 16.25 -27.98
CA ALA A 90 -31.14 17.32 -27.05
C ALA A 90 -32.66 17.54 -26.92
N ASP A 91 -33.46 16.58 -27.37
CA ASP A 91 -34.92 16.63 -27.50
C ASP A 91 -35.65 15.65 -26.55
N ALA A 92 -34.93 15.00 -25.64
CA ALA A 92 -35.53 14.20 -24.57
C ALA A 92 -35.74 15.02 -23.29
N SER A 93 -36.67 15.99 -23.31
CA SER A 93 -37.29 16.63 -22.13
C SER A 93 -38.61 17.26 -22.51
#